data_AF-A0AAD6Q1Z3-F1
#
_entry.id   AF-A0AAD6Q1Z3-F1
#
_cell.length_a   1.000
_cell.length_b   1.000
_cell.length_c   1.000
_cell.angle_alpha   90.00
_cell.angle_beta   90.00
_cell.angle_gamma   90.00
#
_symmetry.space_group_name_H-M   'P 1'
#
loop_
_entity.id
_entity.type
_entity.pdbx_description
1 polymer ?
#
loop_
_entity_poly.entity_id
_entity_poly.type
_entity_poly.pdbx_seq_one_letter_code
_entity_poly.pdbx_strand_id
1 'polypeptide(L)'
;MLVVHPMMEMSFFRNLDQRMFILSGKHPRTPFYQMFARMAKWIWILQGIATSIDPNAQIFSVHRGSKFSDVYMEPVQENKEGVIVSEGEQSNFKVEFMVMPGFRIGSTFVKSRVYLSETKQPAGT
;
A
#
# COMPACT_ATOMS: atom_id res chain seq x y z
N MET A 1 -6.43 1.18 19.62
CA MET A 1 -5.81 0.59 18.42
C MET A 1 -4.34 0.99 18.41
N LEU A 2 -3.41 0.06 18.67
CA LEU A 2 -1.97 0.31 18.49
C LEU A 2 -1.62 -0.21 17.08
N VAL A 3 -1.39 0.71 16.14
CA VAL A 3 -1.00 0.39 14.76
C VAL A 3 0.42 -0.19 14.72
N VAL A 4 1.23 0.04 15.76
CA VAL A 4 2.61 -0.40 15.90
C VAL A 4 2.82 -0.96 17.31
N HIS A 5 3.53 -2.08 17.45
CA HIS A 5 3.86 -2.67 18.75
C HIS A 5 4.82 -1.75 19.54
N PRO A 6 4.71 -1.58 20.88
CA PRO A 6 5.54 -0.64 21.64
C PRO A 6 7.06 -0.83 21.47
N MET A 7 7.52 -2.09 21.41
CA MET A 7 8.94 -2.41 21.14
C MET A 7 9.40 -1.94 19.76
N MET A 8 8.51 -1.99 18.77
CA MET A 8 8.79 -1.55 17.41
C MET A 8 8.79 -0.01 17.33
N GLU A 9 7.86 0.64 18.04
CA GLU A 9 7.80 2.11 18.16
C GLU A 9 9.06 2.67 18.84
N MET A 10 9.55 2.01 19.89
CA MET A 10 10.79 2.37 20.56
C MET A 10 12.01 2.24 19.64
N SER A 11 12.07 1.21 18.79
CA SER A 11 13.14 1.06 17.81
C SER A 11 13.10 2.14 16.72
N PHE A 12 11.92 2.54 16.26
CA PHE A 12 11.77 3.57 15.21
C PHE A 12 12.02 4.99 15.71
N PHE A 13 11.39 5.34 16.84
CA PHE A 13 11.33 6.73 17.30
C PHE A 13 12.26 7.00 18.48
N ARG A 14 12.86 5.96 19.08
CA ARG A 14 13.78 6.02 20.23
C ARG A 14 13.22 6.67 21.50
N ASN A 15 12.05 7.30 21.44
CA ASN A 15 11.44 8.08 22.49
C ASN A 15 9.93 7.80 22.56
N LEU A 16 9.51 6.99 23.53
CA LEU A 16 8.10 6.70 23.79
C LEU A 16 7.38 7.83 24.55
N ASP A 17 8.12 8.74 25.20
CA ASP A 17 7.55 9.85 25.97
C ASP A 17 6.82 10.83 25.06
N GLN A 18 7.26 10.97 23.80
CA GLN A 18 6.59 11.80 22.81
C GLN A 18 5.17 11.31 22.53
N ARG A 19 4.96 10.00 22.47
CA ARG A 19 3.63 9.41 22.31
C ARG A 19 2.77 9.69 23.54
N MET A 20 3.31 9.45 24.74
CA MET A 20 2.58 9.66 25.99
C MET A 20 2.20 11.13 26.18
N PHE A 21 3.09 12.06 25.79
CA PHE A 21 2.84 13.50 25.76
C PHE A 21 1.65 13.84 24.86
N ILE A 22 1.62 13.32 23.62
CA ILE A 22 0.52 13.53 22.67
C ILE A 22 -0.79 12.90 23.19
N LEU A 23 -0.73 11.67 23.73
CA LEU A 23 -1.90 10.99 24.29
C LEU A 23 -2.49 11.70 25.51
N SER A 24 -1.67 12.45 26.26
CA SER A 24 -2.15 13.30 27.36
C SER A 24 -2.86 14.59 26.89
N GLY A 25 -3.08 14.74 25.58
CA GLY A 25 -3.70 15.92 24.98
C GLY A 25 -2.74 17.11 24.80
N LYS A 26 -1.43 16.92 25.06
CA LYS A 26 -0.42 17.96 24.88
C LYS A 26 0.17 17.89 23.48
N HIS A 27 0.46 19.04 22.89
CA HIS A 27 0.96 19.13 21.52
C HIS A 27 2.27 19.92 21.45
N PRO A 28 3.32 19.38 20.82
CA PRO A 28 4.58 20.09 20.65
C PRO A 28 4.37 21.41 19.89
N ARG A 29 5.05 22.48 20.33
CA ARG A 29 5.02 23.79 19.64
C ARG A 29 6.14 23.93 18.60
N THR A 30 6.63 22.81 18.07
CA THR A 30 7.67 22.84 17.04
C THR A 30 7.06 23.21 15.68
N PRO A 31 7.76 23.95 14.80
CA PRO A 31 7.26 24.29 13.48
C PRO A 31 6.85 23.05 12.66
N PHE A 32 7.64 21.98 12.74
CA PHE A 32 7.34 20.71 12.08
C PHE A 32 6.01 20.10 12.55
N TYR A 33 5.79 20.00 13.87
CA TYR A 33 4.57 19.42 14.41
C TYR A 33 3.33 20.23 14.00
N GLN A 34 3.44 21.56 14.01
CA GLN A 34 2.33 22.44 13.61
C GLN A 34 1.97 22.25 12.13
N MET A 35 2.97 22.17 11.24
CA MET A 35 2.74 21.87 9.83
C MET A 35 2.11 20.48 9.64
N PHE A 36 2.64 19.47 10.34
CA PHE A 36 2.10 18.11 10.31
C PHE A 36 0.65 18.06 10.78
N ALA A 37 0.33 18.66 11.94
CA ALA A 37 -1.02 18.66 12.49
C ALA A 37 -2.01 19.40 11.57
N ARG A 38 -1.58 20.51 10.95
CA ARG A 38 -2.37 21.24 9.95
C ARG A 38 -2.66 20.35 8.74
N MET A 39 -1.65 19.67 8.21
CA MET A 39 -1.80 18.74 7.08
C MET A 39 -2.72 17.57 7.43
N ALA A 40 -2.51 16.93 8.58
CA ALA A 40 -3.32 15.82 9.07
C ALA A 40 -4.80 16.20 9.21
N LYS A 41 -5.11 17.40 9.70
CA LYS A 41 -6.48 17.93 9.75
C LYS A 41 -7.11 18.01 8.36
N TRP A 42 -6.39 18.56 7.38
CA TRP A 42 -6.89 18.67 6.01
C TRP A 42 -7.10 17.30 5.35
N ILE A 43 -6.18 16.35 5.57
CA ILE A 43 -6.33 14.97 5.11
C ILE A 43 -7.57 14.32 5.73
N TRP A 44 -7.82 14.53 7.03
CA TRP A 44 -8.99 13.98 7.70
C TRP A 44 -10.30 14.57 7.18
N ILE A 45 -10.35 15.89 6.95
CA ILE A 45 -11.50 16.56 6.31
C ILE A 45 -11.70 16.03 4.89
N LEU A 46 -10.63 15.94 4.11
CA LEU A 46 -10.66 15.43 2.74
C LEU A 46 -11.19 14.00 2.70
N GLN A 47 -10.75 13.14 3.63
CA GLN A 47 -11.26 11.77 3.75
C GLN A 47 -12.77 11.75 4.04
N GLY A 48 -13.24 12.58 4.97
CA GLY A 48 -14.68 12.69 5.29
C GLY A 48 -15.51 13.16 4.09
N ILE A 49 -15.03 14.14 3.34
CA ILE A 49 -15.68 14.62 2.11
C ILE A 49 -15.63 13.55 1.02
N ALA A 50 -14.48 12.89 0.83
CA ALA A 50 -14.33 11.83 -0.15
C ALA A 50 -15.27 10.65 0.12
N THR A 51 -15.58 10.36 1.39
CA THR A 51 -16.59 9.34 1.74
C THR A 51 -18.03 9.77 1.54
N SER A 52 -18.33 11.08 1.47
CA SER A 52 -19.69 11.58 1.22
C SER A 52 -20.00 11.77 -0.27
N ILE A 53 -18.97 11.87 -1.10
CA ILE A 53 -19.09 11.87 -2.57
C ILE A 53 -19.13 10.40 -3.02
N ASP A 54 -20.17 10.02 -3.76
CA ASP A 54 -20.50 8.66 -4.21
C ASP A 54 -19.29 7.70 -4.31
N PRO A 55 -19.14 6.75 -3.36
CA PRO A 55 -17.95 5.92 -3.21
C PRO A 55 -18.02 4.71 -4.13
N ASN A 56 -18.16 4.93 -5.44
CA ASN A 56 -17.95 3.87 -6.43
C ASN A 56 -16.48 3.38 -6.46
N ALA A 57 -15.66 3.83 -5.52
CA ALA A 57 -14.31 3.36 -5.22
C ALA A 57 -14.37 2.05 -4.41
N GLN A 58 -14.24 0.91 -5.08
CA GLN A 58 -14.06 -0.39 -4.44
C GLN A 58 -12.58 -0.74 -4.40
N ILE A 59 -12.11 -1.19 -3.24
CA ILE A 59 -10.74 -1.70 -3.08
C ILE A 59 -10.71 -3.20 -3.36
N PHE A 60 -9.66 -3.68 -4.04
CA PHE A 60 -9.42 -5.11 -4.21
C PHE A 60 -7.99 -5.48 -3.81
N SER A 61 -7.86 -6.65 -3.19
CA SER A 61 -6.61 -7.21 -2.73
C SER A 61 -6.18 -8.39 -3.59
N VAL A 62 -4.88 -8.48 -3.87
CA VAL A 62 -4.27 -9.62 -4.56
C VAL A 62 -3.60 -10.53 -3.55
N HIS A 63 -3.89 -11.82 -3.63
CA HIS A 63 -3.36 -12.81 -2.68
C HIS A 63 -2.03 -13.38 -3.19
N ARG A 64 -1.18 -13.80 -2.26
CA ARG A 64 0.05 -14.54 -2.60
C ARG A 64 -0.31 -15.83 -3.36
N GLY A 65 0.47 -16.13 -4.39
CA GLY A 65 0.28 -17.27 -5.29
C GLY A 65 -0.72 -17.02 -6.43
N SER A 66 -1.39 -15.87 -6.46
CA SER A 66 -2.26 -15.49 -7.59
C SER A 66 -1.45 -15.41 -8.88
N LYS A 67 -2.06 -15.79 -10.01
CA LYS A 67 -1.48 -15.55 -11.32
C LYS A 67 -1.38 -14.05 -11.58
N PHE A 68 -0.31 -13.62 -12.22
CA PHE A 68 -0.20 -12.25 -12.68
C PHE A 68 -1.25 -11.96 -13.76
N SER A 69 -1.85 -10.78 -13.71
CA SER A 69 -2.73 -10.24 -14.74
C SER A 69 -2.38 -8.79 -14.95
N ASP A 70 -1.83 -8.48 -16.12
CA ASP A 70 -1.43 -7.12 -16.49
C ASP A 70 -2.61 -6.14 -16.56
N VAL A 71 -3.84 -6.63 -16.72
CA VAL A 71 -5.07 -5.84 -16.68
C VAL A 71 -5.31 -5.24 -15.29
N TYR A 72 -5.10 -6.02 -14.22
CA TYR A 72 -5.43 -5.63 -12.85
C TYR A 72 -4.21 -5.35 -11.95
N MET A 73 -3.01 -5.72 -12.40
CA MET A 73 -1.79 -5.69 -11.60
C MET A 73 -0.64 -5.03 -12.34
N GLU A 74 0.23 -4.35 -11.59
CA GLU A 74 1.50 -3.81 -12.08
C GLU A 74 2.67 -4.31 -11.21
N PRO A 75 3.79 -4.74 -11.82
CA PRO A 75 4.96 -5.15 -11.07
C PRO A 75 5.65 -3.94 -10.42
N VAL A 76 6.19 -4.13 -9.22
CA VAL A 76 6.91 -3.06 -8.49
C VAL A 76 8.30 -2.81 -9.07
N GLN A 77 8.90 -3.82 -9.70
CA GLN A 77 10.18 -3.72 -10.38
C GLN A 77 9.97 -3.40 -11.86
N GLU A 78 10.00 -2.12 -12.20
CA GLU A 78 10.24 -1.69 -13.57
C GLU A 78 11.76 -1.61 -13.77
N ASN A 79 12.27 -2.38 -14.74
CA ASN A 79 13.55 -2.14 -15.42
C ASN A 79 14.84 -2.54 -14.71
N LYS A 80 15.12 -3.86 -14.64
CA LYS A 80 16.44 -4.44 -14.93
C LYS A 80 16.20 -5.78 -15.63
N GLU A 81 16.59 -5.85 -16.89
CA GLU A 81 16.45 -7.02 -17.78
C GLU A 81 15.02 -7.58 -17.99
N GLY A 82 14.25 -6.94 -18.88
CA GLY A 82 13.49 -7.71 -19.87
C GLY A 82 12.22 -8.45 -19.47
N VAL A 83 11.57 -8.14 -18.34
CA VAL A 83 10.21 -8.65 -18.09
C VAL A 83 9.18 -7.80 -18.85
N ILE A 84 9.29 -7.81 -20.18
CA ILE A 84 8.15 -7.49 -21.04
C ILE A 84 7.29 -8.74 -20.95
N VAL A 85 6.35 -8.77 -20.00
CA VAL A 85 5.38 -9.87 -19.93
C VAL A 85 4.52 -9.76 -21.19
N SER A 86 4.96 -10.42 -22.25
CA SER A 86 4.18 -10.58 -23.46
C SER A 86 2.91 -11.34 -23.08
N GLU A 87 1.81 -11.11 -23.79
CA GLU A 87 0.48 -11.65 -23.49
C GLU A 87 0.47 -13.19 -23.27
N GLY A 88 1.46 -13.91 -23.82
CA GLY A 88 1.68 -15.35 -23.62
C GLY A 88 2.52 -15.79 -22.40
N GLU A 89 3.24 -14.89 -21.72
CA GLU A 89 4.12 -15.21 -20.58
C GLU A 89 3.50 -14.89 -19.21
N GLN A 90 2.31 -14.27 -19.18
CA GLN A 90 1.60 -13.93 -17.93
C GLN A 90 1.34 -15.16 -17.05
N SER A 91 1.21 -16.34 -17.65
CA SER A 91 1.00 -17.59 -16.92
C SER A 91 2.21 -18.07 -16.12
N ASN A 92 3.41 -17.56 -16.43
CA ASN A 92 4.66 -17.97 -15.82
C ASN A 92 5.02 -17.13 -14.59
N PHE A 93 4.21 -16.14 -14.21
CA PHE A 93 4.46 -15.30 -13.05
C PHE A 93 3.37 -15.45 -11.99
N LYS A 94 3.80 -15.58 -10.74
CA LYS A 94 2.93 -15.57 -9.56
C LYS A 94 3.26 -14.40 -8.67
N VAL A 95 2.24 -13.91 -7.98
CA VAL A 95 2.36 -12.84 -6.99
C VAL A 95 2.95 -13.40 -5.70
N GLU A 96 4.08 -12.87 -5.25
CA GLU A 96 4.62 -13.21 -3.92
C GLU A 96 3.97 -12.39 -2.83
N PHE A 97 3.80 -11.09 -3.04
CA PHE A 97 3.09 -10.24 -2.12
C PHE A 97 2.59 -8.97 -2.81
N MET A 98 1.52 -8.41 -2.25
CA MET A 98 0.95 -7.14 -2.65
C MET A 98 1.68 -6.01 -1.92
N VAL A 99 2.16 -5.03 -2.67
CA VAL A 99 2.72 -3.78 -2.14
C VAL A 99 1.64 -2.74 -1.98
N MET A 100 0.71 -2.65 -2.94
CA MET A 100 -0.41 -1.72 -2.89
C MET A 100 -1.69 -2.40 -3.41
N PRO A 101 -2.83 -2.21 -2.74
CA PRO A 101 -4.12 -2.69 -3.25
C PRO A 101 -4.48 -2.00 -4.57
N GLY A 102 -5.34 -2.64 -5.34
CA GLY A 102 -5.95 -2.02 -6.51
C GLY A 102 -7.28 -1.36 -6.15
N PHE A 103 -7.75 -0.48 -7.03
CA PHE A 103 -8.99 0.25 -6.82
C PHE A 103 -9.81 0.25 -8.10
N ARG A 104 -11.13 0.10 -7.98
CA ARG A 104 -12.08 0.35 -9.05
C ARG A 104 -12.84 1.62 -8.68
N ILE A 105 -12.76 2.66 -9.50
CA ILE A 105 -13.45 3.94 -9.28
C ILE A 105 -14.41 4.14 -10.47
N GLY A 106 -15.67 3.77 -10.28
CA GLY A 106 -16.64 3.74 -11.38
C GLY A 106 -16.24 2.73 -12.48
N SER A 107 -15.90 3.23 -13.66
CA SER A 107 -15.41 2.43 -14.80
C SER A 107 -13.87 2.36 -14.89
N THR A 108 -13.15 3.17 -14.10
CA THR A 108 -11.69 3.21 -14.12
C THR A 108 -11.10 2.21 -13.12
N PHE A 109 -10.05 1.49 -13.53
CA PHE A 109 -9.27 0.62 -12.66
C PHE A 109 -7.89 1.21 -12.41
N VAL A 110 -7.50 1.25 -11.14
CA VAL A 110 -6.13 1.48 -10.68
C VAL A 110 -5.55 0.11 -10.32
N LYS A 111 -4.45 -0.25 -10.96
CA LYS A 111 -3.82 -1.57 -10.81
C LYS A 111 -3.24 -1.75 -9.41
N SER A 112 -3.27 -2.99 -8.91
CA SER A 112 -2.60 -3.36 -7.68
C SER A 112 -1.09 -3.50 -7.94
N ARG A 113 -0.26 -2.90 -7.08
CA ARG A 113 1.19 -3.06 -7.17
C ARG A 113 1.61 -4.36 -6.49
N VAL A 114 2.24 -5.23 -7.24
CA VAL A 114 2.61 -6.58 -6.79
C VAL A 114 4.07 -6.88 -7.02
N TYR A 115 4.63 -7.71 -6.16
CA TYR A 115 5.92 -8.35 -6.40
C TYR A 115 5.68 -9.70 -7.04
N LEU A 116 6.44 -10.02 -8.10
CA LEU A 116 6.28 -11.25 -8.87
C LEU A 116 7.47 -12.20 -8.68
N SER A 117 7.21 -13.49 -8.82
CA SER A 117 8.21 -14.54 -8.96
C SER A 117 7.87 -15.41 -10.18
N GLU A 118 8.88 -15.90 -10.86
CA GLU A 118 8.71 -16.81 -11.99
C GLU A 118 8.37 -18.22 -11.47
N THR A 119 7.34 -18.84 -12.05
CA THR A 119 6.98 -20.21 -11.77
C THR A 119 7.82 -21.14 -12.61
N LYS A 120 8.79 -21.81 -11.98
CA LYS A 120 9.45 -22.97 -12.60
C LYS A 120 8.40 -24.04 -12.89
N GLN A 121 8.13 -24.33 -14.15
CA GLN A 121 7.46 -25.57 -14.52
C GLN A 121 8.37 -26.75 -14.10
N PRO A 122 7.86 -27.77 -13.40
CA PRO A 122 8.63 -28.99 -13.18
C PRO A 122 8.92 -29.61 -14.56
N ALA A 123 10.21 -29.81 -14.85
CA ALA A 123 10.65 -30.56 -16.02
C ALA A 123 10.02 -31.95 -15.95
N GLY A 124 9.16 -32.27 -16.92
CA GLY A 124 8.56 -33.60 -17.04
C GLY A 124 9.66 -34.64 -17.20
N THR A 125 9.67 -35.61 -16.29
CA THR A 125 10.30 -36.93 -16.45
C THR A 125 9.36 -37.87 -17.17
#